data_AF-A0A2M8KNB4-F1
#
_entry.id   AF-A0A2M8KNB4-F1
#
_cell.length_a   1.000
_cell.length_b   1.000
_cell.length_c   1.000
_cell.angle_alpha   90.00
_cell.angle_beta   90.00
_cell.angle_gamma   90.00
#
_symmetry.space_group_name_H-M   'P 1'
#
loop_
_entity.id
_entity.type
_entity.pdbx_description
1 polymer ?
#
loop_
_entity_poly.entity_id
_entity_poly.type
_entity_poly.pdbx_seq_one_letter_code
_entity_poly.pdbx_strand_id
1 'polypeptide(L)'
;MQKTMQILKDISEEKMTHMFIMQQMGSFRFADEMQQIMDKFGVDRKIIDNPNFKDQNENDLRLKLRQSFGGSDDDGHLFDNFPKNVSWKRAVLTKDDLMKVKYIDYDYWIELSNGTRLVKDGAVSIKKGTEIFGQSNQKFWDALTALKEGVKFPEPILIAKNLSSDLVVVEGHLRLTVYLLDPAHTPNEIEIVIGFSENFQDWDMY
;
A
#
# COMPACT_ATOMS: atom_id res chain seq x y z
N MET A 1 13.67 25.59 4.65
CA MET A 1 14.19 24.22 4.57
C MET A 1 13.02 23.34 4.20
N GLN A 2 13.11 22.58 3.11
CA GLN A 2 12.07 21.64 2.72
C GLN A 2 12.06 20.52 3.77
N LYS A 3 10.93 20.31 4.46
CA LYS A 3 10.80 19.17 5.38
C LYS A 3 10.81 17.91 4.51
N THR A 4 11.69 16.98 4.85
CA THR A 4 11.66 15.61 4.33
C THR A 4 10.74 14.76 5.21
N MET A 5 10.40 13.56 4.76
CA MET A 5 9.64 12.57 5.54
C MET A 5 10.05 12.56 7.01
N GLN A 6 9.05 12.62 7.90
CA GLN A 6 9.27 12.63 9.34
C GLN A 6 8.78 11.32 9.97
N ILE A 7 9.68 10.59 10.63
CA ILE A 7 9.31 9.45 11.46
C ILE A 7 8.60 9.94 12.73
N LEU A 8 7.41 9.39 13.01
CA LEU A 8 6.64 9.73 14.20
C LEU A 8 6.90 8.77 15.36
N LYS A 9 6.82 7.46 15.09
CA LYS A 9 6.99 6.40 16.09
C LYS A 9 7.20 5.04 15.43
N ASP A 10 7.76 4.10 16.18
CA ASP A 10 7.78 2.70 15.79
C ASP A 10 6.38 2.07 15.88
N ILE A 11 6.13 1.10 15.00
CA ILE A 11 4.96 0.21 15.09
C ILE A 11 5.44 -1.24 15.00
N SER A 12 4.66 -2.16 15.56
CA SER A 12 4.99 -3.58 15.49
C SER A 12 4.52 -4.18 14.16
N GLU A 13 5.15 -5.28 13.73
CA GLU A 13 4.77 -5.98 12.50
C GLU A 13 3.33 -6.53 12.58
N GLU A 14 2.88 -6.92 13.77
CA GLU A 14 1.52 -7.43 14.01
C GLU A 14 0.48 -6.34 13.73
N LYS A 15 0.77 -5.09 14.14
CA LYS A 15 -0.10 -3.93 13.85
C LYS A 15 -0.11 -3.60 12.38
N MET A 16 1.05 -3.61 11.72
CA MET A 16 1.13 -3.39 10.27
C MET A 16 0.34 -4.47 9.51
N THR A 17 0.52 -5.74 9.90
CA THR A 17 -0.17 -6.89 9.31
C THR A 17 -1.68 -6.77 9.46
N HIS A 18 -2.16 -6.40 10.65
CA HIS A 18 -3.58 -6.12 10.88
C HIS A 18 -4.10 -4.99 10.00
N MET A 19 -3.36 -3.87 9.90
CA MET A 19 -3.72 -2.75 9.03
C MET A 19 -3.81 -3.17 7.57
N PHE A 20 -2.86 -3.98 7.07
CA PHE A 20 -2.89 -4.49 5.71
C PHE A 20 -4.17 -5.31 5.45
N ILE A 21 -4.49 -6.27 6.33
CA ILE A 21 -5.66 -7.15 6.18
C ILE A 21 -6.95 -6.34 6.21
N MET A 22 -7.09 -5.42 7.18
CA MET A 22 -8.26 -4.53 7.28
C MET A 22 -8.50 -3.76 5.97
N GLN A 23 -7.43 -3.31 5.33
CA GLN A 23 -7.53 -2.58 4.06
C GLN A 23 -7.89 -3.49 2.89
N GLN A 24 -7.38 -4.72 2.83
CA GLN A 24 -7.81 -5.69 1.81
C GLN A 24 -9.29 -6.08 1.99
N MET A 25 -9.75 -6.29 3.22
CA MET A 25 -11.16 -6.60 3.51
C MET A 25 -12.11 -5.45 3.16
N GLY A 26 -11.64 -4.20 3.24
CA GLY A 26 -12.40 -3.02 2.81
C GLY A 26 -12.26 -2.69 1.33
N SER A 27 -11.45 -3.43 0.58
CA SER A 27 -11.16 -3.17 -0.83
C SER A 27 -12.25 -3.77 -1.72
N PHE A 28 -12.83 -2.97 -2.60
CA PHE A 28 -13.76 -3.48 -3.63
C PHE A 28 -13.12 -4.55 -4.54
N ARG A 29 -11.78 -4.55 -4.65
CA ARG A 29 -11.04 -5.47 -5.51
C ARG A 29 -10.62 -6.74 -4.80
N PHE A 30 -10.32 -6.65 -3.50
CA PHE A 30 -9.59 -7.69 -2.76
C PHE A 30 -10.36 -8.24 -1.56
N ALA A 31 -11.55 -7.71 -1.26
CA ALA A 31 -12.36 -8.19 -0.14
C ALA A 31 -12.73 -9.66 -0.31
N ASP A 32 -13.15 -10.07 -1.51
CA ASP A 32 -13.55 -11.44 -1.80
C ASP A 32 -12.36 -12.42 -1.71
N GLU A 33 -11.20 -12.04 -2.25
CA GLU A 33 -9.96 -12.83 -2.13
C GLU A 33 -9.56 -13.00 -0.66
N MET A 34 -9.54 -11.92 0.11
CA MET A 34 -9.20 -11.98 1.54
C MET A 34 -10.19 -12.85 2.33
N GLN A 35 -11.49 -12.77 2.00
CA GLN A 35 -12.51 -13.64 2.61
C GLN A 35 -12.27 -15.11 2.26
N GLN A 36 -11.94 -15.44 1.00
CA GLN A 36 -11.61 -16.80 0.58
C GLN A 36 -10.37 -17.34 1.31
N ILE A 37 -9.34 -16.52 1.50
CA ILE A 37 -8.14 -16.89 2.28
C ILE A 37 -8.52 -17.18 3.74
N MET A 38 -9.36 -16.35 4.36
CA MET A 38 -9.83 -16.58 5.73
C MET A 38 -10.62 -17.89 5.85
N ASP A 39 -11.53 -18.16 4.91
CA ASP A 39 -12.34 -19.38 4.89
C ASP A 39 -11.45 -20.63 4.70
N LYS A 40 -10.47 -20.55 3.79
CA LYS A 40 -9.48 -21.63 3.54
C LYS A 40 -8.72 -22.03 4.80
N PHE A 41 -8.40 -21.07 5.67
CA PHE A 41 -7.68 -21.33 6.92
C PHE A 41 -8.58 -21.49 8.14
N GLY A 42 -9.91 -21.40 7.97
CA GLY A 42 -10.87 -21.49 9.08
C GLY A 42 -10.68 -20.39 10.13
N VAL A 43 -10.27 -19.20 9.70
CA VAL A 43 -9.95 -18.08 10.60
C VAL A 43 -11.21 -17.29 10.93
N ASP A 44 -11.54 -17.19 12.22
CA ASP A 44 -12.61 -16.33 12.71
C ASP A 44 -12.23 -14.85 12.54
N ARG A 45 -13.14 -14.08 11.95
CA ARG A 45 -13.00 -12.63 11.73
C ARG A 45 -12.75 -11.83 13.01
N LYS A 46 -13.07 -12.36 14.20
CA LYS A 46 -12.73 -11.73 15.49
C LYS A 46 -11.26 -11.36 15.62
N ILE A 47 -10.33 -12.14 15.04
CA ILE A 47 -8.90 -11.81 15.09
C ILE A 47 -8.55 -10.54 14.29
N ILE A 48 -9.48 -10.05 13.46
CA ILE A 48 -9.36 -8.82 12.67
C ILE A 48 -10.22 -7.70 13.28
N ASP A 49 -11.47 -7.99 13.63
CA ASP A 49 -12.40 -6.98 14.15
C ASP A 49 -12.07 -6.54 15.59
N ASN A 50 -11.48 -7.43 16.40
CA ASN A 50 -11.05 -7.14 17.77
C ASN A 50 -9.69 -7.81 18.08
N PRO A 51 -8.59 -7.31 17.49
CA PRO A 51 -7.31 -7.99 17.51
C PRO A 51 -6.67 -7.96 18.91
N ASN A 52 -6.22 -9.13 19.39
CA ASN A 52 -5.34 -9.20 20.55
C ASN A 52 -3.88 -9.32 20.09
N PHE A 53 -3.18 -8.19 20.01
CA PHE A 53 -1.76 -8.16 19.59
C PHE A 53 -0.80 -8.86 20.56
N LYS A 54 -1.25 -9.27 21.75
CA LYS A 54 -0.46 -10.06 22.70
C LYS A 54 -0.70 -11.57 22.54
N ASP A 55 -1.67 -11.98 21.73
CA ASP A 55 -1.93 -13.39 21.43
C ASP A 55 -1.08 -13.81 20.22
N GLN A 56 -0.07 -14.64 20.47
CA GLN A 56 0.83 -15.12 19.43
C GLN A 56 0.10 -15.97 18.38
N ASN A 57 -0.88 -16.78 18.78
CA ASN A 57 -1.61 -17.62 17.82
C ASN A 57 -2.42 -16.76 16.87
N GLU A 58 -3.08 -15.71 17.38
CA GLU A 58 -3.79 -14.79 16.51
C GLU A 58 -2.83 -14.01 15.58
N ASN A 59 -1.66 -13.60 16.09
CA ASN A 59 -0.64 -12.91 15.29
C ASN A 59 -0.13 -13.81 14.15
N ASP A 60 0.13 -15.09 14.45
CA ASP A 60 0.58 -16.07 13.47
C ASP A 60 -0.49 -16.33 12.40
N LEU A 61 -1.76 -16.38 12.79
CA LEU A 61 -2.87 -16.49 11.84
C LEU A 61 -2.96 -15.26 10.93
N ARG A 62 -2.89 -14.04 11.49
CA ARG A 62 -2.86 -12.80 10.69
C ARG A 62 -1.67 -12.78 9.72
N LEU A 63 -0.49 -13.18 10.18
CA LEU A 63 0.69 -13.26 9.32
C LEU A 63 0.47 -14.25 8.17
N LYS A 64 -0.13 -15.41 8.45
CA LYS A 64 -0.45 -16.42 7.45
C LYS A 64 -1.46 -15.91 6.41
N LEU A 65 -2.48 -15.16 6.84
CA LEU A 65 -3.43 -14.50 5.92
C LEU A 65 -2.70 -13.53 4.99
N ARG A 66 -1.84 -12.66 5.55
CA ARG A 66 -1.04 -11.70 4.76
C ARG A 66 -0.15 -12.42 3.75
N GLN A 67 0.58 -13.46 4.18
CA GLN A 67 1.48 -14.22 3.31
C GLN A 67 0.77 -15.01 2.22
N SER A 68 -0.52 -15.31 2.40
CA SER A 68 -1.30 -16.06 1.40
C SER A 68 -2.01 -15.13 0.40
N PHE A 69 -1.85 -13.83 0.53
CA PHE A 69 -2.50 -12.84 -0.31
C PHE A 69 -1.71 -12.63 -1.61
N GLY A 70 -2.37 -12.87 -2.75
CA GLY A 70 -1.75 -12.80 -4.09
C GLY A 70 -1.90 -11.46 -4.76
N GLY A 71 -2.89 -10.67 -4.34
CA GLY A 71 -3.17 -9.40 -4.98
C GLY A 71 -3.77 -9.62 -6.37
N SER A 72 -3.06 -9.21 -7.42
CA SER A 72 -3.62 -9.26 -8.78
C SER A 72 -3.36 -10.58 -9.52
N ASP A 73 -2.49 -11.42 -8.98
CA ASP A 73 -2.13 -12.70 -9.55
C ASP A 73 -2.74 -13.81 -8.69
N ASP A 74 -3.31 -14.82 -9.34
CA ASP A 74 -4.07 -15.91 -8.69
C ASP A 74 -3.22 -16.78 -7.72
N ASP A 75 -1.90 -16.59 -7.66
CA ASP A 75 -0.95 -17.51 -7.02
C ASP A 75 -0.25 -17.00 -5.74
N GLY A 76 -0.59 -15.84 -5.19
CA GLY A 76 -0.15 -15.52 -3.80
C GLY A 76 1.18 -14.77 -3.63
N HIS A 77 1.72 -14.13 -4.67
CA HIS A 77 3.16 -13.77 -4.69
C HIS A 77 3.56 -12.42 -4.06
N LEU A 78 2.64 -11.59 -3.57
CA LEU A 78 3.00 -10.25 -3.07
C LEU A 78 4.02 -10.33 -1.92
N PHE A 79 3.95 -11.34 -1.07
CA PHE A 79 4.87 -11.49 0.07
C PHE A 79 5.92 -12.58 -0.12
N ASP A 80 6.05 -13.12 -1.34
CA ASP A 80 7.14 -14.04 -1.67
C ASP A 80 8.46 -13.29 -1.62
N ASN A 81 9.48 -13.93 -1.02
CA ASN A 81 10.80 -13.34 -0.77
C ASN A 81 10.78 -12.02 0.02
N PHE A 82 9.65 -11.64 0.63
CA PHE A 82 9.54 -10.42 1.42
C PHE A 82 10.44 -10.54 2.67
N PRO A 83 11.23 -9.51 3.03
CA PRO A 83 12.15 -9.57 4.16
C PRO A 83 11.44 -9.93 5.48
N LYS A 84 12.08 -10.82 6.26
CA LYS A 84 11.57 -11.23 7.59
C LYS A 84 11.89 -10.24 8.70
N ASN A 85 12.84 -9.33 8.48
CA ASN A 85 13.36 -8.38 9.45
C ASN A 85 13.08 -6.95 8.99
N VAL A 86 11.82 -6.52 9.08
CA VAL A 86 11.40 -5.18 8.69
C VAL A 86 11.15 -4.32 9.93
N SER A 87 11.83 -3.18 10.01
CA SER A 87 11.55 -2.17 11.04
C SER A 87 10.39 -1.30 10.57
N TRP A 88 9.21 -1.50 11.17
CA TRP A 88 8.01 -0.76 10.83
C TRP A 88 7.87 0.53 11.64
N LYS A 89 7.50 1.61 10.97
CA LYS A 89 7.31 2.94 11.56
C LYS A 89 6.05 3.59 11.02
N ARG A 90 5.44 4.45 11.83
CA ARG A 90 4.50 5.46 11.33
C ARG A 90 5.27 6.73 11.02
N ALA A 91 4.99 7.33 9.87
CA ALA A 91 5.67 8.52 9.38
C ALA A 91 4.69 9.48 8.71
N VAL A 92 5.17 10.70 8.42
CA VAL A 92 4.46 11.69 7.61
C VAL A 92 5.29 11.96 6.36
N LEU A 93 4.67 11.83 5.19
CA LEU A 93 5.23 12.32 3.93
C LEU A 93 4.75 13.74 3.66
N THR A 94 5.66 14.60 3.23
CA THR A 94 5.30 15.88 2.63
C THR A 94 4.85 15.69 1.18
N LYS A 95 4.27 16.74 0.59
CA LYS A 95 3.98 16.77 -0.85
C LYS A 95 5.22 16.46 -1.71
N ASP A 96 6.41 16.92 -1.32
CA ASP A 96 7.64 16.67 -2.08
C ASP A 96 8.13 15.22 -1.95
N ASP A 97 7.89 14.59 -0.81
CA ASP A 97 8.18 13.15 -0.64
C ASP A 97 7.19 12.31 -1.47
N LEU A 98 5.91 12.68 -1.47
CA LEU A 98 4.87 12.02 -2.26
C LEU A 98 5.20 11.99 -3.76
N MET A 99 5.81 13.06 -4.29
CA MET A 99 6.24 13.15 -5.69
C MET A 99 7.37 12.19 -6.06
N LYS A 100 8.00 11.53 -5.07
CA LYS A 100 9.11 10.57 -5.26
C LYS A 100 8.70 9.13 -5.01
N VAL A 101 7.47 8.88 -4.53
CA VAL A 101 7.00 7.51 -4.28
C VAL A 101 6.90 6.75 -5.60
N LYS A 102 7.38 5.51 -5.57
CA LYS A 102 7.30 4.54 -6.66
C LYS A 102 6.25 3.48 -6.35
N TYR A 103 5.61 2.95 -7.38
CA TYR A 103 4.86 1.70 -7.31
C TYR A 103 5.80 0.50 -7.18
N ILE A 104 5.29 -0.64 -6.72
CA ILE A 104 5.98 -1.93 -6.87
C ILE A 104 6.36 -2.21 -8.33
N ASP A 105 7.37 -3.06 -8.51
CA ASP A 105 7.77 -3.58 -9.82
C ASP A 105 6.73 -4.60 -10.32
N TYR A 106 5.70 -4.10 -11.00
CA TYR A 106 4.60 -4.91 -11.51
C TYR A 106 4.06 -4.29 -12.79
N ASP A 107 3.86 -5.11 -13.82
CA ASP A 107 3.60 -4.70 -15.21
C ASP A 107 2.55 -3.59 -15.34
N TYR A 108 1.41 -3.72 -14.67
CA TYR A 108 0.36 -2.70 -14.73
C TYR A 108 0.87 -1.31 -14.30
N TRP A 109 1.64 -1.24 -13.21
CA TRP A 109 2.13 0.02 -12.67
C TRP A 109 3.31 0.57 -13.46
N ILE A 110 4.16 -0.30 -14.00
CA ILE A 110 5.25 0.06 -14.92
C ILE A 110 4.65 0.70 -16.18
N GLU A 111 3.69 0.04 -16.83
CA GLU A 111 3.02 0.55 -18.03
C GLU A 111 2.27 1.86 -17.74
N LEU A 112 1.53 1.94 -16.62
CA LEU A 112 0.80 3.15 -16.25
C LEU A 112 1.74 4.35 -16.04
N SER A 113 2.92 4.12 -15.48
CA SER A 113 3.93 5.16 -15.23
C SER A 113 4.90 5.36 -16.39
N ASN A 114 4.68 4.73 -17.54
CA ASN A 114 5.57 4.78 -18.71
C ASN A 114 7.02 4.39 -18.34
N GLY A 115 7.17 3.31 -17.57
CA GLY A 115 8.44 2.72 -17.17
C GLY A 115 9.14 3.36 -15.97
N THR A 116 8.66 4.50 -15.45
CA THR A 116 9.38 5.22 -14.38
C THR A 116 9.10 4.65 -12.99
N ARG A 117 7.99 3.91 -12.85
CA ARG A 117 7.37 3.47 -11.60
C ARG A 117 6.90 4.62 -10.69
N LEU A 118 7.13 5.89 -11.03
CA LEU A 118 6.76 7.01 -10.18
C LEU A 118 5.25 7.21 -10.15
N VAL A 119 4.67 7.34 -8.95
CA VAL A 119 3.23 7.53 -8.75
C VAL A 119 2.73 8.78 -9.49
N LYS A 120 3.51 9.86 -9.45
CA LYS A 120 3.18 11.12 -10.16
C LYS A 120 3.02 10.92 -11.67
N ASP A 121 3.81 10.03 -12.28
CA ASP A 121 3.77 9.80 -13.72
C ASP A 121 2.56 8.95 -14.08
N GLY A 122 2.22 7.97 -13.21
CA GLY A 122 0.95 7.26 -13.30
C GLY A 122 -0.27 8.19 -13.20
N ALA A 123 -0.25 9.16 -12.29
CA ALA A 123 -1.32 10.16 -12.18
C ALA A 123 -1.45 11.01 -13.47
N VAL A 124 -0.34 11.36 -14.12
CA VAL A 124 -0.36 12.04 -15.43
C VAL A 124 -1.02 11.15 -16.49
N SER A 125 -0.69 9.86 -16.55
CA SER A 125 -1.30 8.92 -17.50
C SER A 125 -2.80 8.76 -17.30
N ILE A 126 -3.26 8.58 -16.04
CA ILE A 126 -4.70 8.55 -15.71
C ILE A 126 -5.39 9.83 -16.19
N LYS A 127 -4.79 10.99 -15.92
CA LYS A 127 -5.35 12.30 -16.32
C LYS A 127 -5.45 12.46 -17.84
N LYS A 128 -4.56 11.82 -18.61
CA LYS A 128 -4.62 11.78 -20.08
C LYS A 128 -5.65 10.77 -20.62
N GLY A 129 -6.24 9.96 -19.75
CA GLY A 129 -7.17 8.90 -20.15
C GLY A 129 -6.49 7.62 -20.63
N THR A 130 -5.21 7.42 -20.33
CA THR A 130 -4.50 6.18 -20.70
C THR A 130 -5.04 5.01 -19.88
N GLU A 131 -5.66 4.03 -20.53
CA GLU A 131 -6.09 2.78 -19.92
C GLU A 131 -5.06 1.68 -20.19
N ILE A 132 -4.68 0.95 -19.14
CA ILE A 132 -3.67 -0.12 -19.22
C ILE A 132 -4.39 -1.47 -19.18
N PHE A 133 -4.05 -2.35 -20.13
CA PHE A 133 -4.67 -3.68 -20.28
C PHE A 133 -6.21 -3.66 -20.33
N GLY A 134 -6.80 -2.60 -20.90
CA GLY A 134 -8.26 -2.43 -20.98
C GLY A 134 -8.95 -2.21 -19.62
N GLN A 135 -8.19 -1.96 -18.55
CA GLN A 135 -8.77 -1.62 -17.25
C GLN A 135 -9.19 -0.16 -17.22
N SER A 136 -10.45 0.07 -16.85
CA SER A 136 -11.00 1.42 -16.74
C SER A 136 -10.36 2.25 -15.63
N ASN A 137 -10.17 3.54 -15.92
CA ASN A 137 -9.69 4.52 -14.96
C ASN A 137 -10.78 5.06 -14.01
N GLN A 138 -12.05 4.63 -14.16
CA GLN A 138 -13.19 5.18 -13.41
C GLN A 138 -12.96 5.20 -11.89
N LYS A 139 -12.39 4.13 -11.33
CA LYS A 139 -12.06 4.02 -9.89
C LYS A 139 -11.17 5.16 -9.36
N PHE A 140 -10.28 5.70 -10.18
CA PHE A 140 -9.43 6.83 -9.79
C PHE A 140 -10.24 8.13 -9.74
N TRP A 141 -11.19 8.31 -10.66
CA TRP A 141 -12.07 9.49 -10.70
C TRP A 141 -13.12 9.47 -9.60
N ASP A 142 -13.68 8.30 -9.29
CA ASP A 142 -14.61 8.13 -8.17
C ASP A 142 -13.92 8.46 -6.85
N ALA A 143 -12.70 7.95 -6.65
CA ALA A 143 -11.90 8.28 -5.48
C ALA A 143 -11.49 9.76 -5.45
N LEU A 144 -11.18 10.38 -6.60
CA LEU A 144 -10.93 11.83 -6.63
C LEU A 144 -12.16 12.63 -6.21
N THR A 145 -13.36 12.21 -6.62
CA THR A 145 -14.62 12.82 -6.17
C THR A 145 -14.78 12.70 -4.66
N ALA A 146 -14.60 11.49 -4.11
CA ALA A 146 -14.65 11.25 -2.67
C ALA A 146 -13.62 12.12 -1.90
N LEU A 147 -12.40 12.25 -2.42
CA LEU A 147 -11.37 13.12 -1.84
C LEU A 147 -11.83 14.59 -1.78
N LYS A 148 -12.45 15.08 -2.88
CA LYS A 148 -12.98 16.45 -2.96
C LYS A 148 -14.14 16.69 -2.00
N GLU A 149 -14.91 15.65 -1.68
CA GLU A 149 -15.98 15.67 -0.67
C GLU A 149 -15.46 15.57 0.77
N GLY A 150 -14.14 15.45 0.95
CA GLY A 150 -13.50 15.43 2.27
C GLY A 150 -13.35 14.04 2.87
N VAL A 151 -13.55 12.97 2.08
CA VAL A 151 -13.26 11.61 2.54
C VAL A 151 -11.78 11.49 2.88
N LYS A 152 -11.51 11.04 4.10
CA LYS A 152 -10.16 10.69 4.54
C LYS A 152 -9.89 9.25 4.21
N PHE A 153 -8.84 9.01 3.44
CA PHE A 153 -8.47 7.65 3.13
C PHE A 153 -7.56 7.03 4.20
N PRO A 154 -7.54 5.68 4.32
CA PRO A 154 -6.60 4.97 5.18
C PRO A 154 -5.13 5.24 4.82
N GLU A 155 -4.27 5.16 5.85
CA GLU A 155 -2.81 5.25 5.74
C GLU A 155 -2.29 4.20 4.73
N PRO A 156 -1.57 4.60 3.67
CA PRO A 156 -0.91 3.67 2.76
C PRO A 156 0.30 3.01 3.45
N ILE A 157 0.69 1.84 2.96
CA ILE A 157 1.83 1.08 3.45
C ILE A 157 2.93 1.12 2.40
N LEU A 158 4.07 1.67 2.79
CA LEU A 158 5.26 1.81 1.96
C LEU A 158 6.41 0.98 2.55
N ILE A 159 7.45 0.79 1.75
CA ILE A 159 8.72 0.21 2.15
C ILE A 159 9.88 1.01 1.57
N ALA A 160 11.05 0.88 2.18
CA ALA A 160 12.31 1.38 1.64
C ALA A 160 13.47 0.58 2.25
N LYS A 161 14.64 0.54 1.60
CA LYS A 161 15.82 -0.06 2.22
C LYS A 161 16.26 0.68 3.48
N ASN A 162 16.32 2.01 3.36
CA ASN A 162 16.68 2.95 4.41
C ASN A 162 16.08 4.33 4.10
N LEU A 163 16.30 5.31 4.99
CA LEU A 163 15.78 6.68 4.89
C LEU A 163 16.23 7.45 3.64
N SER A 164 17.31 7.03 2.97
CA SER A 164 17.84 7.65 1.76
C SER A 164 17.47 6.93 0.47
N SER A 165 16.77 5.79 0.56
CA SER A 165 16.39 4.98 -0.59
C SER A 165 15.03 5.37 -1.15
N ASP A 166 14.70 4.83 -2.33
CA ASP A 166 13.39 5.00 -2.94
C ASP A 166 12.28 4.45 -2.03
N LEU A 167 11.18 5.21 -1.96
CA LEU A 167 9.96 4.85 -1.27
C LEU A 167 9.07 4.06 -2.23
N VAL A 168 8.73 2.83 -1.90
CA VAL A 168 7.92 1.95 -2.75
C VAL A 168 6.59 1.66 -2.04
N VAL A 169 5.47 1.93 -2.71
CA VAL A 169 4.14 1.64 -2.16
C VAL A 169 3.79 0.17 -2.35
N VAL A 170 3.42 -0.51 -1.26
CA VAL A 170 2.93 -1.91 -1.26
C VAL A 170 1.41 -1.94 -1.16
N GLU A 171 0.83 -1.01 -0.42
CA GLU A 171 -0.62 -0.86 -0.28
C GLU A 171 -0.99 0.64 -0.37
N GLY A 172 -2.09 0.94 -1.06
CA GLY A 172 -2.55 2.31 -1.27
C GLY A 172 -2.18 2.94 -2.61
N HIS A 173 -1.76 2.14 -3.59
CA HIS A 173 -1.44 2.56 -4.97
C HIS A 173 -2.47 3.55 -5.55
N LEU A 174 -3.76 3.19 -5.52
CA LEU A 174 -4.86 4.03 -6.02
C LEU A 174 -4.89 5.38 -5.29
N ARG A 175 -4.80 5.36 -3.97
CA ARG A 175 -4.94 6.56 -3.12
C ARG A 175 -3.80 7.54 -3.35
N LEU A 176 -2.57 7.04 -3.41
CA LEU A 176 -1.40 7.87 -3.70
C LEU A 176 -1.47 8.48 -5.11
N THR A 177 -1.99 7.73 -6.08
CA THR A 177 -2.24 8.25 -7.44
C THR A 177 -3.25 9.39 -7.39
N VAL A 178 -4.37 9.20 -6.69
CA VAL A 178 -5.47 10.16 -6.58
C VAL A 178 -5.01 11.48 -5.96
N TYR A 179 -4.17 11.43 -4.92
CA TYR A 179 -3.59 12.63 -4.33
C TYR A 179 -2.79 13.48 -5.33
N LEU A 180 -2.32 12.91 -6.43
CA LEU A 180 -1.54 13.59 -7.47
C LEU A 180 -2.31 13.89 -8.76
N LEU A 181 -3.58 13.47 -8.88
CA LEU A 181 -4.41 13.76 -10.07
C LEU A 181 -4.78 15.24 -10.19
N ASP A 182 -5.03 15.87 -9.04
CA ASP A 182 -5.44 17.26 -8.94
C ASP A 182 -4.57 18.01 -7.91
N PRO A 183 -3.56 18.78 -8.36
CA PRO A 183 -2.64 19.50 -7.49
C PRO A 183 -3.29 20.43 -6.46
N ALA A 184 -4.52 20.89 -6.72
CA ALA A 184 -5.30 21.74 -5.81
C ALA A 184 -5.83 20.97 -4.59
N HIS A 185 -5.95 19.64 -4.70
CA HIS A 185 -6.44 18.74 -3.65
C HIS A 185 -5.35 17.83 -3.10
N THR A 186 -4.10 17.97 -3.56
CA THR A 186 -2.97 17.22 -2.99
C THR A 186 -2.77 17.64 -1.53
N PRO A 187 -2.83 16.70 -0.56
CA PRO A 187 -2.56 17.01 0.83
C PRO A 187 -1.13 17.52 1.03
N ASN A 188 -0.95 18.46 1.95
CA ASN A 188 0.38 18.96 2.30
C ASN A 188 1.23 17.89 2.99
N GLU A 189 0.56 17.08 3.81
CA GLU A 189 1.14 16.00 4.60
C GLU A 189 0.19 14.80 4.59
N ILE A 190 0.74 13.59 4.48
CA ILE A 190 0.00 12.33 4.61
C ILE A 190 0.66 11.43 5.64
N GLU A 191 -0.14 10.87 6.55
CA GLU A 191 0.32 9.81 7.45
C GLU A 191 0.42 8.50 6.68
N ILE A 192 1.54 7.80 6.89
CA ILE A 192 1.84 6.52 6.26
C ILE A 192 2.37 5.52 7.29
N VAL A 193 2.31 4.24 6.93
CA VAL A 193 3.16 3.21 7.52
C VAL A 193 4.32 2.93 6.57
N ILE A 194 5.53 2.83 7.10
CA ILE A 194 6.72 2.50 6.31
C ILE A 194 7.57 1.41 6.98
N GLY A 195 7.98 0.42 6.19
CA GLY A 195 8.91 -0.63 6.60
C GLY A 195 10.33 -0.38 6.07
N PHE A 196 11.34 -0.60 6.92
CA PHE A 196 12.74 -0.52 6.52
C PHE A 196 13.45 -1.87 6.62
N SER A 197 14.15 -2.27 5.56
CA SER A 197 15.05 -3.43 5.53
C SER A 197 16.01 -3.34 4.34
N GLU A 198 17.31 -3.46 4.56
CA GLU A 198 18.30 -3.49 3.46
C GLU A 198 18.04 -4.67 2.48
N ASN A 199 17.40 -5.73 2.96
CA ASN A 199 17.05 -6.93 2.19
C ASN A 199 15.90 -6.69 1.19
N PHE A 200 15.25 -5.53 1.18
CA PHE A 200 14.25 -5.24 0.15
C PHE A 200 14.83 -5.25 -1.26
N GLN A 201 16.15 -5.06 -1.43
CA GLN A 201 16.80 -5.22 -2.74
C GLN A 201 16.64 -6.62 -3.37
N ASP A 202 16.36 -7.63 -2.54
CA ASP A 202 16.21 -9.03 -2.95
C ASP A 202 14.73 -9.42 -3.09
N TRP A 203 13.80 -8.48 -2.85
CA TRP A 203 12.37 -8.70 -3.06
C TRP A 203 12.01 -8.37 -4.51
N ASP A 204 11.34 -9.30 -5.19
CA ASP A 204 11.10 -9.26 -6.64
C ASP A 204 10.26 -8.05 -7.11
N MET A 205 9.62 -7.35 -6.18
CA MET A 205 8.75 -6.21 -6.46
C MET A 205 9.33 -4.85 -5.99
N TYR A 206 10.59 -4.80 -5.53
CA TYR A 206 11.21 -3.56 -5.02
C TYR A 206 11.65 -2.58 -6.09
#